data_AF-A0A1Q6KFW2-F1
#
_entry.id   AF-A0A1Q6KFW2-F1
#
_cell.length_a   1.000
_cell.length_b   1.000
_cell.length_c   1.000
_cell.angle_alpha   90.00
_cell.angle_beta   90.00
_cell.angle_gamma   90.00
#
_symmetry.space_group_name_H-M   'P 1'
#
loop_
_entity.id
_entity.type
_entity.pdbx_description
1 polymer ?
#
loop_
_entity_poly.entity_id
_entity_poly.type
_entity_poly.pdbx_seq_one_letter_code
_entity_poly.pdbx_strand_id
1 'polypeptide(L)'
;MIVVTPKTQIAENDVITIKIKANTTEPYKKEISCEVSLRVKQVVLNSYSIDDVTNRNYAILKLVNAKETGMPVTLEFDPNVVRVDLDDEAYVNKIEGSEVTDSKGFVKKFTFNIDKESTHNIKFYKVNMSKNYTYPSGDTACVIRVTNNQQ
;
A
#
# COMPACT_ATOMS: atom_id res chain seq x y z
N MET A 1 -13.87 -20.46 20.83
CA MET A 1 -14.65 -19.21 20.72
C MET A 1 -13.67 -18.04 20.78
N ILE A 2 -13.77 -17.11 19.84
CA ILE A 2 -12.97 -15.87 19.82
C ILE A 2 -13.94 -14.72 20.08
N VAL A 3 -13.63 -13.89 21.07
CA VAL A 3 -14.39 -12.67 21.38
C VAL A 3 -13.44 -11.48 21.32
N VAL A 4 -13.82 -10.47 20.52
CA VAL A 4 -13.08 -9.22 20.35
C VAL A 4 -13.85 -8.10 21.05
N THR A 5 -13.16 -7.26 21.81
CA THR A 5 -13.73 -6.08 22.49
C THR A 5 -12.72 -4.93 22.35
N PRO A 6 -13.17 -3.71 22.01
CA PRO A 6 -14.56 -3.22 21.96
C PRO A 6 -15.36 -3.67 20.72
N LYS A 7 -16.70 -3.65 20.82
CA LYS A 7 -17.63 -3.89 19.69
C LYS A 7 -18.06 -2.59 18.99
N THR A 8 -17.42 -1.47 19.34
CA THR A 8 -17.63 -0.14 18.77
C THR A 8 -16.51 0.19 17.78
N GLN A 9 -16.60 1.35 17.10
CA GLN A 9 -15.48 1.89 16.35
C GLN A 9 -14.25 2.01 17.28
N ILE A 10 -13.11 1.58 16.78
CA ILE A 10 -11.84 1.55 17.50
C ILE A 10 -11.07 2.81 17.11
N ALA A 11 -10.57 3.54 18.11
CA ALA A 11 -9.80 4.78 17.95
C ALA A 11 -8.29 4.54 18.11
N GLU A 12 -7.49 5.55 17.76
CA GLU A 12 -6.06 5.53 18.07
C GLU A 12 -5.83 5.42 19.59
N ASN A 13 -4.82 4.66 19.99
CA ASN A 13 -4.43 4.37 21.38
C ASN A 13 -5.38 3.45 22.15
N ASP A 14 -6.49 3.03 21.55
CA ASP A 14 -7.36 2.01 22.15
C ASP A 14 -6.59 0.72 22.41
N VAL A 15 -6.95 0.05 23.50
CA VAL A 15 -6.46 -1.29 23.81
C VAL A 15 -7.57 -2.27 23.49
N ILE A 16 -7.37 -3.07 22.44
CA ILE A 16 -8.26 -4.17 22.07
C ILE A 16 -7.85 -5.38 22.89
N THR A 17 -8.82 -6.00 23.58
CA THR A 17 -8.61 -7.25 24.29
C THR A 17 -9.26 -8.39 23.51
N ILE A 18 -8.45 -9.35 23.08
CA ILE A 18 -8.89 -10.58 22.42
C ILE A 18 -8.82 -11.72 23.43
N LYS A 19 -9.96 -12.35 23.71
CA LYS A 19 -10.02 -13.54 24.55
C LYS A 19 -10.22 -14.76 23.67
N ILE A 20 -9.27 -15.69 23.76
CA ILE A 20 -9.29 -16.95 23.02
C ILE A 20 -9.59 -18.06 24.01
N LYS A 21 -10.63 -18.83 23.75
CA LYS A 21 -10.96 -20.05 24.50
C LYS A 21 -11.04 -21.24 23.58
N ALA A 22 -10.31 -22.30 23.92
CA ALA A 22 -10.43 -23.61 23.28
C ALA A 22 -10.83 -24.65 24.32
N ASN A 23 -11.82 -25.47 23.95
CA ASN A 23 -12.40 -26.50 24.79
C ASN A 23 -12.29 -27.84 24.07
N THR A 24 -11.92 -28.87 24.82
CA THR A 24 -12.01 -30.26 24.37
C THR A 24 -13.31 -30.87 24.90
N THR A 25 -13.99 -31.65 24.06
CA THR A 25 -15.17 -32.44 24.45
C THR A 25 -14.76 -33.89 24.73
N GLU A 26 -15.71 -34.72 25.16
CA GLU A 26 -15.50 -36.11 25.59
C GLU A 26 -14.49 -36.90 24.72
N PRO A 27 -13.65 -37.78 25.33
CA PRO A 27 -13.69 -38.21 26.73
C PRO A 27 -12.92 -37.30 27.71
N TYR A 28 -12.28 -36.23 27.24
CA TYR A 28 -11.49 -35.33 28.10
C TYR A 28 -12.00 -33.90 27.99
N LYS A 29 -12.54 -33.38 29.09
CA LYS A 29 -12.99 -31.99 29.21
C LYS A 29 -11.86 -31.12 29.76
N LYS A 30 -11.14 -30.43 28.88
CA LYS A 30 -10.14 -29.42 29.24
C LYS A 30 -10.43 -28.10 28.53
N GLU A 31 -10.32 -27.00 29.28
CA GLU A 31 -10.35 -25.63 28.77
C GLU A 31 -8.92 -25.07 28.79
N ILE A 32 -8.50 -24.45 27.68
CA ILE A 32 -7.36 -23.54 27.67
C ILE A 32 -7.87 -22.16 27.25
N SER A 33 -7.38 -21.14 27.93
CA SER A 33 -7.72 -19.76 27.60
C SER A 33 -6.48 -18.87 27.63
N CYS A 34 -6.47 -17.88 26.75
CA CYS A 34 -5.50 -16.81 26.78
C CYS A 34 -6.16 -15.47 26.47
N GLU A 35 -5.54 -14.40 26.98
CA GLU A 35 -5.93 -13.03 26.71
C GLU A 35 -4.77 -12.32 26.02
N VAL A 36 -5.07 -11.63 24.92
CA VAL A 36 -4.09 -10.84 24.17
C VAL A 36 -4.57 -9.40 24.16
N SER A 37 -3.76 -8.49 24.68
CA SER A 37 -4.00 -7.05 24.61
C SER A 37 -3.20 -6.43 23.47
N LEU A 38 -3.89 -5.81 22.53
CA LEU A 38 -3.30 -5.10 21.39
C LEU A 38 -3.56 -3.60 21.58
N ARG A 39 -2.50 -2.79 21.66
CA ARG A 39 -2.65 -1.34 21.59
C ARG A 39 -2.70 -0.92 20.12
N VAL A 40 -3.79 -0.29 19.72
CA VAL A 40 -3.93 0.28 18.38
C VAL A 40 -3.04 1.50 18.29
N LYS A 41 -2.10 1.46 17.35
CA LYS A 41 -1.40 2.65 16.89
C LYS A 41 -1.95 2.99 15.51
N GLN A 42 -2.27 4.26 15.28
CA GLN A 42 -2.47 4.75 13.94
C GLN A 42 -1.15 4.49 13.18
N VAL A 43 -1.24 3.92 11.99
CA VAL A 43 -0.09 3.95 11.09
C VAL A 43 0.07 5.43 10.77
N VAL A 44 1.10 6.10 11.31
CA VAL A 44 1.35 7.52 11.07
C VAL A 44 2.37 7.75 9.95
N LEU A 45 2.90 6.65 9.40
CA LEU A 45 3.93 6.66 8.38
C LEU A 45 3.31 6.30 7.04
N ASN A 46 3.47 7.21 6.09
CA ASN A 46 3.18 6.92 4.70
C ASN A 46 4.13 5.82 4.24
N SER A 47 3.62 4.93 3.41
CA SER A 47 4.42 3.83 2.89
C SER A 47 4.08 3.58 1.43
N TYR A 48 5.00 2.92 0.74
CA TYR A 48 4.73 2.40 -0.58
C TYR A 48 5.45 1.08 -0.80
N SER A 49 4.88 0.27 -1.67
CA SER A 49 5.48 -0.98 -2.11
C SER A 49 5.10 -1.25 -3.56
N ILE A 50 5.89 -2.06 -4.23
CA ILE A 50 5.57 -2.61 -5.54
C ILE A 50 5.36 -4.10 -5.35
N ASP A 51 4.17 -4.59 -5.68
CA ASP A 51 3.89 -6.01 -5.80
C ASP A 51 4.11 -6.43 -7.25
N ASP A 52 4.94 -7.45 -7.47
CA ASP A 52 5.20 -8.00 -8.80
C ASP A 52 5.60 -9.48 -8.77
N VAL A 53 5.37 -10.16 -9.90
CA VAL A 53 5.85 -11.52 -10.16
C VAL A 53 6.31 -11.63 -11.60
N THR A 54 7.24 -12.53 -11.87
CA THR A 54 7.67 -12.83 -13.24
C THR A 54 6.47 -13.33 -14.07
N ASN A 55 6.46 -12.99 -15.36
CA ASN A 55 5.43 -13.34 -16.35
C ASN A 55 4.05 -12.67 -16.13
N ARG A 56 3.90 -11.78 -15.14
CA ARG A 56 2.79 -10.82 -15.09
C ARG A 56 3.13 -9.62 -15.97
N ASN A 57 2.15 -9.11 -16.72
CA ASN A 57 2.30 -7.98 -17.63
C ASN A 57 2.33 -6.61 -16.94
N TYR A 58 1.99 -6.55 -15.64
CA TYR A 58 2.03 -5.34 -14.83
C TYR A 58 2.58 -5.61 -13.42
N ALA A 59 3.16 -4.56 -12.84
CA ALA A 59 3.41 -4.43 -11.42
C ALA A 59 2.35 -3.53 -10.78
N ILE A 60 2.10 -3.68 -9.49
CA ILE A 60 1.14 -2.86 -8.74
C ILE A 60 1.92 -2.01 -7.75
N LEU A 61 1.93 -0.70 -7.95
CA LEU A 61 2.38 0.25 -6.94
C LEU A 61 1.25 0.45 -5.92
N LYS A 62 1.51 0.11 -4.65
CA LYS A 62 0.62 0.37 -3.52
C LYS A 62 1.14 1.57 -2.76
N LEU A 63 0.32 2.59 -2.61
CA LEU A 63 0.60 3.81 -1.85
C LEU A 63 -0.32 3.87 -0.64
N VAL A 64 0.23 4.19 0.53
CA VAL A 64 -0.55 4.41 1.75
C VAL A 64 -0.27 5.83 2.23
N ASN A 65 -1.33 6.64 2.27
CA ASN A 65 -1.32 7.89 3.02
C ASN A 65 -1.97 7.63 4.37
N ALA A 66 -1.14 7.67 5.41
CA ALA A 66 -1.54 7.37 6.76
C ALA A 66 -1.77 8.66 7.59
N LYS A 67 -1.68 9.84 6.95
CA LYS A 67 -1.94 11.14 7.55
C LYS A 67 -3.41 11.51 7.48
N GLU A 68 -3.84 12.36 8.41
CA GLU A 68 -5.20 12.94 8.45
C GLU A 68 -5.43 14.05 7.41
N THR A 69 -4.43 14.32 6.57
CA THR A 69 -4.52 15.27 5.45
C THR A 69 -4.22 14.57 4.14
N GLY A 70 -4.92 14.96 3.08
CA GLY A 70 -4.53 14.59 1.72
C GLY A 70 -3.16 15.20 1.39
N MET A 71 -2.41 14.57 0.50
CA MET A 71 -1.08 15.06 0.13
C MET A 71 -0.77 14.83 -1.35
N PRO A 72 0.06 15.70 -1.95
CA PRO A 72 0.58 15.47 -3.29
C PRO A 72 1.66 14.38 -3.28
N VAL A 73 1.53 13.42 -4.19
CA VAL A 73 2.51 12.36 -4.46
C VAL A 73 3.01 12.51 -5.88
N THR A 74 4.34 12.61 -6.03
CA THR A 74 5.01 12.60 -7.33
C THR A 74 5.56 11.21 -7.60
N LEU A 75 5.18 10.64 -8.74
CA LEU A 75 5.74 9.40 -9.27
C LEU A 75 6.73 9.73 -10.38
N GLU A 76 7.92 9.14 -10.34
CA GLU A 76 8.94 9.27 -11.39
C GLU A 76 9.50 7.88 -11.74
N PHE A 77 9.55 7.55 -13.03
CA PHE A 77 9.89 6.21 -13.52
C PHE A 77 10.49 6.27 -14.93
N ASP A 78 11.17 5.19 -15.36
CA ASP A 78 11.68 5.06 -16.72
C ASP A 78 10.64 4.36 -17.62
N PRO A 79 10.09 5.04 -18.66
CA PRO A 79 9.11 4.46 -19.57
C PRO A 79 9.64 3.30 -20.44
N ASN A 80 10.97 3.08 -20.47
CA ASN A 80 11.59 1.92 -21.10
C ASN A 80 11.64 0.69 -20.15
N VAL A 81 11.26 0.85 -18.88
CA VAL A 81 11.20 -0.22 -17.88
C VAL A 81 9.75 -0.52 -17.50
N VAL A 82 8.98 0.52 -17.14
CA VAL A 82 7.56 0.44 -16.74
C VAL A 82 6.76 1.62 -17.29
N ARG A 83 5.48 1.42 -17.59
CA ARG A 83 4.57 2.46 -18.12
C ARG A 83 3.29 2.51 -17.30
N VAL A 84 2.86 3.70 -16.91
CA VAL A 84 1.58 3.87 -16.19
C VAL A 84 0.40 3.63 -17.13
N ASP A 85 -0.68 3.08 -16.60
CA ASP A 85 -1.96 3.05 -17.30
C ASP A 85 -2.54 4.49 -17.36
N LEU A 86 -2.77 5.01 -18.56
CA LEU A 86 -3.24 6.40 -18.74
C LEU A 86 -4.73 6.57 -18.44
N ASP A 87 -5.46 5.46 -18.28
CA ASP A 87 -6.85 5.46 -17.81
C ASP A 87 -6.94 5.28 -16.28
N ASP A 88 -5.79 5.14 -15.59
CA ASP A 88 -5.73 5.05 -14.13
C ASP A 88 -6.17 6.37 -13.48
N GLU A 89 -6.95 6.27 -12.41
CA GLU A 89 -7.50 7.42 -11.69
C GLU A 89 -6.40 8.40 -11.25
N ALA A 90 -5.24 7.89 -10.81
CA ALA A 90 -4.12 8.73 -10.41
C ALA A 90 -3.60 9.60 -11.55
N TYR A 91 -3.60 9.09 -12.78
CA TYR A 91 -3.14 9.83 -13.95
C TYR A 91 -4.21 10.76 -14.52
N VAL A 92 -5.47 10.30 -14.53
CA VAL A 92 -6.63 11.12 -14.96
C VAL A 92 -6.77 12.33 -14.05
N ASN A 93 -6.62 12.15 -12.73
CA ASN A 93 -6.74 13.20 -11.71
C ASN A 93 -5.39 13.82 -11.32
N LYS A 94 -4.37 13.72 -12.18
CA LYS A 94 -3.08 14.36 -11.93
C LYS A 94 -3.24 15.88 -11.79
N ILE A 95 -2.35 16.49 -11.03
CA ILE A 95 -2.23 17.95 -10.92
C ILE A 95 -1.86 18.51 -12.28
N GLU A 96 -2.62 19.50 -12.75
CA GLU A 96 -2.39 20.16 -14.03
C GLU A 96 -0.96 20.69 -14.15
N GLY A 97 -0.32 20.45 -15.30
CA GLY A 97 1.07 20.86 -15.55
C GLY A 97 2.15 20.05 -14.81
N SER A 98 1.80 19.03 -14.02
CA SER A 98 2.78 18.21 -13.30
C SER A 98 3.41 17.08 -14.14
N GLU A 99 2.84 16.79 -15.30
CA GLU A 99 3.29 15.73 -16.20
C GLU A 99 4.60 16.10 -16.88
N VAL A 100 5.51 15.12 -16.97
CA VAL A 100 6.70 15.20 -17.80
C VAL A 100 6.76 13.95 -18.67
N THR A 101 7.02 14.15 -19.96
CA THR A 101 7.25 13.10 -20.94
C THR A 101 8.73 12.99 -21.31
N ASP A 102 9.13 11.82 -21.80
CA ASP A 102 10.44 11.63 -22.42
C ASP A 102 10.46 12.17 -23.87
N SER A 103 11.60 12.05 -24.55
CA SER A 103 11.75 12.52 -25.95
C SER A 103 10.88 11.76 -26.96
N LYS A 104 10.26 10.65 -26.57
CA LYS A 104 9.36 9.84 -27.41
C LYS A 104 7.88 10.10 -27.07
N GLY A 105 7.59 10.99 -26.12
CA GLY A 105 6.25 11.32 -25.66
C GLY A 105 5.69 10.36 -24.62
N PHE A 106 6.48 9.44 -24.05
CA PHE A 106 6.01 8.60 -22.95
C PHE A 106 6.07 9.36 -21.63
N VAL A 107 5.00 9.27 -20.84
CA VAL A 107 4.96 9.79 -19.46
C VAL A 107 6.07 9.12 -18.65
N LYS A 108 6.86 9.95 -17.97
CA LYS A 108 7.93 9.51 -17.05
C LYS A 108 7.78 10.09 -15.64
N LYS A 109 6.92 11.09 -15.48
CA LYS A 109 6.65 11.74 -14.20
C LYS A 109 5.28 12.40 -14.20
N PHE A 110 4.57 12.33 -13.08
CA PHE A 110 3.40 13.16 -12.83
C PHE A 110 3.15 13.25 -11.32
N THR A 111 2.32 14.20 -10.89
CA THR A 111 1.92 14.37 -9.49
C THR A 111 0.41 14.30 -9.37
N PHE A 112 -0.11 13.65 -8.34
CA PHE A 112 -1.54 13.59 -8.05
C PHE A 112 -1.76 13.68 -6.54
N ASN A 113 -3.00 13.98 -6.12
CA ASN A 113 -3.33 14.02 -4.70
C ASN A 113 -3.83 12.65 -4.25
N ILE A 114 -3.26 12.14 -3.16
CA ILE A 114 -3.81 10.98 -2.44
C ILE A 114 -4.62 11.49 -1.25
N ASP A 115 -5.81 10.94 -1.04
CA ASP A 115 -6.69 11.33 0.06
C ASP A 115 -6.08 11.00 1.42
N LYS A 116 -6.56 11.66 2.47
CA LYS A 116 -6.18 11.33 3.86
C LYS A 116 -6.57 9.89 4.19
N GLU A 117 -5.79 9.24 5.04
CA GLU A 117 -6.08 7.90 5.58
C GLU A 117 -6.51 6.88 4.51
N SER A 118 -5.86 6.91 3.34
CA SER A 118 -6.26 6.16 2.16
C SER A 118 -5.15 5.27 1.62
N THR A 119 -5.55 4.32 0.79
CA THR A 119 -4.65 3.46 0.02
C THR A 119 -5.01 3.59 -1.46
N HIS A 120 -3.98 3.72 -2.30
CA HIS A 120 -4.15 3.81 -3.74
C HIS A 120 -3.27 2.77 -4.45
N ASN A 121 -3.84 2.05 -5.40
CA ASN A 121 -3.16 0.99 -6.14
C ASN A 121 -3.10 1.36 -7.62
N ILE A 122 -1.89 1.52 -8.16
CA ILE A 122 -1.67 1.97 -9.54
C ILE A 122 -1.00 0.85 -10.33
N LYS A 123 -1.53 0.55 -11.52
CA LYS A 123 -0.91 -0.43 -12.42
C LYS A 123 0.18 0.21 -13.26
N PHE A 124 1.31 -0.48 -13.31
CA PHE A 124 2.43 -0.15 -14.18
C PHE A 124 2.73 -1.34 -15.10
N TYR A 125 2.46 -1.19 -16.39
CA TYR A 125 2.77 -2.18 -17.42
C TYR A 125 4.27 -2.34 -17.59
N LYS A 126 4.73 -3.59 -17.63
CA LYS A 126 6.14 -3.96 -17.69
C LYS A 126 6.60 -4.02 -19.14
N VAL A 127 7.73 -3.39 -19.46
CA VAL A 127 8.35 -3.54 -20.77
C VAL A 127 9.01 -4.92 -20.91
N ASN A 128 9.52 -5.49 -19.81
CA ASN A 128 10.06 -6.84 -19.77
C ASN A 128 9.36 -7.69 -18.69
N MET A 129 8.53 -8.66 -19.11
CA MET A 129 7.75 -9.53 -18.23
C MET A 129 8.60 -10.55 -17.47
N SER A 130 9.81 -10.87 -17.93
CA SER A 130 10.72 -11.81 -17.26
C SER A 130 11.34 -11.25 -15.97
N LYS A 131 11.25 -9.93 -15.74
CA LYS A 131 11.75 -9.27 -14.55
C LYS A 131 10.71 -9.26 -13.44
N ASN A 132 11.16 -9.27 -12.18
CA ASN A 132 10.33 -9.03 -11.01
C ASN A 132 10.77 -7.68 -10.41
N TYR A 133 9.85 -6.74 -10.30
CA TYR A 133 10.07 -5.39 -9.78
C TYR A 133 9.54 -5.20 -8.35
N THR A 134 9.34 -6.29 -7.61
CA THR A 134 8.87 -6.24 -6.21
C THR A 134 9.77 -5.32 -5.38
N TYR A 135 9.15 -4.41 -4.64
CA TYR A 135 9.86 -3.45 -3.79
C TYR A 135 9.10 -3.17 -2.49
N PRO A 136 9.77 -3.05 -1.33
CA PRO A 136 11.17 -3.43 -1.11
C PRO A 136 11.37 -4.95 -1.22
N SER A 137 12.48 -5.41 -1.80
CA SER A 137 12.84 -6.83 -1.84
C SER A 137 14.37 -6.99 -1.90
N GLY A 138 15.00 -7.25 -0.75
CA GLY A 138 16.45 -7.30 -0.64
C GLY A 138 17.13 -6.04 -1.17
N ASP A 139 18.11 -6.21 -2.06
CA ASP A 139 18.88 -5.12 -2.70
C ASP A 139 18.24 -4.57 -3.99
N THR A 140 16.98 -4.92 -4.28
CA THR A 140 16.32 -4.49 -5.52
C THR A 140 16.09 -2.98 -5.51
N ALA A 141 16.68 -2.28 -6.48
CA ALA A 141 16.46 -0.84 -6.67
C ALA A 141 14.99 -0.56 -7.04
N CYS A 142 14.45 0.53 -6.50
CA CYS A 142 13.10 0.94 -6.79
C CYS A 142 12.98 1.47 -8.23
N VAL A 143 12.09 0.87 -9.04
CA VAL A 143 11.84 1.28 -10.43
C VAL A 143 10.82 2.41 -10.57
N ILE A 144 10.08 2.71 -9.50
CA ILE A 144 9.13 3.82 -9.43
C ILE A 144 9.47 4.67 -8.21
N ARG A 145 10.14 5.79 -8.41
CA ARG A 145 10.47 6.71 -7.33
C ARG A 145 9.21 7.44 -6.88
N VAL A 146 8.88 7.27 -5.61
CA VAL A 146 7.77 7.98 -4.95
C VAL A 146 8.36 9.11 -4.11
N THR A 147 7.95 10.35 -4.39
CA THR A 147 8.33 11.51 -3.58
C THR A 147 7.06 12.17 -3.03
N ASN A 148 7.00 12.33 -1.71
CA ASN A 148 5.95 13.09 -1.04
C ASN A 148 6.44 14.54 -0.95
N ASN A 149 5.75 15.49 -1.55
CA ASN A 149 6.21 16.89 -1.61
C ASN A 149 5.93 17.67 -0.31
N GLN A 150 6.22 17.07 0.85
CA GLN A 150 6.21 17.76 2.14
C GLN A 150 7.45 17.34 2.96
N GLN A 151 8.46 18.21 2.94
CA GLN A 151 9.46 18.35 4.01
C GLN A 151 8.77 18.91 5.25
#